data_AF-A0A923XU14-F1
#
_entry.id   AF-A0A923XU14-F1
#
_cell.length_a   1.000
_cell.length_b   1.000
_cell.length_c   1.000
_cell.angle_alpha   90.00
_cell.angle_beta   90.00
_cell.angle_gamma   90.00
#
_symmetry.space_group_name_H-M   'P 1'
#
loop_
_entity.id
_entity.type
_entity.pdbx_description
1 polymer ?
#
loop_
_entity_poly.entity_id
_entity_poly.type
_entity_poly.pdbx_seq_one_letter_code
_entity_poly.pdbx_strand_id
1 'polypeptide(L)'
;MEEKKLKSLPLGEQTFKDIIEKNKLYVDKTEEIYKLLETRNKYFFLSRPRRFGKSLLISTLKEIFSGNKELFKDLWIYDKIDWVKYPILRIDFNGMVYSQGTKAFIESLDSKIQDLANDYKIVLENKDFKKAFKELIKKLSEKEKVVILIDEYDKPIIEYIEDIEKAKEMRGILKDFYITLKEADEYIHFAFLTGVSKFSKVSVFSALNNLTDISLREKFSKIVGIDEEQLYSYFGERITLLAQKENISEDKLKLILRKWYNGYSWDGKNFVYNPYSLLSVFSAEEFKNYWFETGTPTFLIKMIKEYNLDVKKLEKSVLSEEDFSSYEVDNMNVMALLFQTGYLTIKEIIRNDSFEKEYLLSYPNKEVKDSLLNFILDDFAGKQISNDISINEMVRKLKANDLDSFIDILKSIFGTIAVKMQPDKK
;
A
#
# COMPACT_ATOMS: atom_id res chain seq x y z
N MET A 1 -41.11 -10.27 -5.50
CA MET A 1 -39.78 -9.71 -5.77
C MET A 1 -38.86 -10.28 -4.73
N GLU A 2 -37.93 -11.16 -5.10
CA GLU A 2 -36.87 -11.58 -4.18
C GLU A 2 -36.04 -10.34 -3.84
N GLU A 3 -35.94 -10.00 -2.55
CA GLU A 3 -34.97 -9.01 -2.09
C GLU A 3 -33.59 -9.47 -2.55
N LYS A 4 -33.00 -8.74 -3.50
CA LYS A 4 -31.66 -9.02 -3.97
C LYS A 4 -30.70 -8.76 -2.80
N LYS A 5 -30.32 -9.82 -2.10
CA LYS A 5 -29.44 -9.73 -0.94
C LYS A 5 -28.09 -9.16 -1.40
N LEU A 6 -27.72 -8.00 -0.85
CA LEU A 6 -26.42 -7.39 -1.09
C LEU A 6 -25.29 -8.38 -0.85
N LYS A 7 -24.33 -8.44 -1.77
CA LYS A 7 -23.11 -9.22 -1.56
C LYS A 7 -22.38 -8.73 -0.31
N SER A 8 -21.85 -9.66 0.47
CA SER A 8 -21.06 -9.31 1.66
C SER A 8 -19.74 -8.65 1.25
N LEU A 9 -19.25 -7.73 2.08
CA LEU A 9 -18.00 -7.01 1.84
C LEU A 9 -16.82 -7.87 2.31
N PRO A 10 -15.77 -8.08 1.49
CA PRO A 10 -14.61 -8.90 1.84
C PRO A 10 -13.61 -8.12 2.72
N LEU A 11 -14.06 -7.59 3.87
CA LEU A 11 -13.20 -6.85 4.78
C LEU A 11 -12.07 -7.73 5.34
N GLY A 12 -10.83 -7.34 5.05
CA GLY A 12 -9.64 -8.08 5.47
C GLY A 12 -9.38 -9.38 4.70
N GLU A 13 -10.26 -9.77 3.77
CA GLU A 13 -10.05 -10.97 2.95
C GLU A 13 -9.20 -10.63 1.72
N GLN A 14 -8.16 -11.44 1.51
CA GLN A 14 -7.16 -11.23 0.45
C GLN A 14 -7.07 -12.42 -0.51
N THR A 15 -7.79 -13.51 -0.24
CA THR A 15 -7.84 -14.69 -1.10
C THR A 15 -8.93 -14.50 -2.15
N PHE A 16 -8.53 -14.28 -3.40
CA PHE A 16 -9.46 -14.09 -4.53
C PHE A 16 -10.46 -15.25 -4.64
N LYS A 17 -9.97 -16.49 -4.57
CA LYS A 17 -10.80 -17.70 -4.63
C LYS A 17 -11.93 -17.69 -3.59
N ASP A 18 -11.60 -17.38 -2.33
CA ASP A 18 -12.60 -17.33 -1.25
C ASP A 18 -13.66 -16.25 -1.48
N ILE A 19 -13.26 -15.09 -2.00
CA ILE A 19 -14.16 -13.98 -2.30
C ILE A 19 -15.18 -14.40 -3.37
N ILE A 20 -14.71 -15.06 -4.43
CA ILE A 20 -15.59 -15.53 -5.52
C ILE A 20 -16.48 -16.69 -5.06
N GLU A 21 -15.91 -17.73 -4.44
CA GLU A 21 -16.67 -18.92 -4.01
C GLU A 21 -17.72 -18.61 -2.94
N LYS A 22 -17.43 -17.65 -2.05
CA LYS A 22 -18.39 -17.19 -1.03
C LYS A 22 -19.33 -16.09 -1.56
N ASN A 23 -19.34 -15.83 -2.87
CA ASN A 23 -20.16 -14.82 -3.54
C ASN A 23 -20.11 -13.43 -2.87
N LYS A 24 -18.90 -13.00 -2.50
CA LYS A 24 -18.65 -11.67 -1.93
C LYS A 24 -18.47 -10.63 -3.01
N LEU A 25 -18.50 -9.36 -2.62
CA LEU A 25 -18.26 -8.25 -3.54
C LEU A 25 -16.79 -8.26 -4.00
N TYR A 26 -16.55 -8.43 -5.29
CA TYR A 26 -15.25 -8.28 -5.92
C TYR A 26 -15.35 -7.16 -6.95
N VAL A 27 -14.43 -6.19 -6.89
CA VAL A 27 -14.30 -5.14 -7.91
C VAL A 27 -13.33 -5.67 -8.97
N ASP A 28 -13.83 -5.87 -10.18
CA ASP A 28 -13.03 -6.47 -11.25
C ASP A 28 -11.86 -5.57 -11.68
N LYS A 29 -10.65 -6.13 -11.61
CA LYS A 29 -9.37 -5.53 -12.02
C LYS A 29 -8.69 -6.30 -13.15
N THR A 30 -9.42 -7.24 -13.74
CA THR A 30 -8.83 -8.22 -14.65
C THR A 30 -8.51 -7.62 -16.02
N GLU A 31 -9.11 -6.48 -16.39
CA GLU A 31 -8.69 -5.68 -17.55
C GLU A 31 -7.28 -5.08 -17.36
N GLU A 32 -6.99 -4.50 -16.20
CA GLU A 32 -5.66 -3.97 -15.89
C GLU A 32 -4.62 -5.08 -15.78
N ILE A 33 -5.01 -6.25 -15.25
CA ILE A 33 -4.16 -7.44 -15.24
C ILE A 33 -3.87 -7.92 -16.66
N TYR A 34 -4.88 -8.02 -17.53
CA TYR A 34 -4.65 -8.39 -18.93
C TYR A 34 -3.67 -7.43 -19.62
N LYS A 35 -3.86 -6.12 -19.43
CA LYS A 35 -2.95 -5.08 -19.92
C LYS A 35 -1.50 -5.25 -19.42
N LEU A 36 -1.30 -5.84 -18.25
CA LEU A 36 0.00 -6.18 -17.66
C LEU A 36 0.59 -7.41 -18.36
N LEU A 37 -0.20 -8.47 -18.52
CA LEU A 37 0.21 -9.74 -19.13
C LEU A 37 0.57 -9.60 -20.61
N GLU A 38 -0.07 -8.69 -21.34
CA GLU A 38 0.23 -8.39 -22.75
C GLU A 38 1.57 -7.63 -22.94
N THR A 39 2.23 -7.21 -21.87
CA THR A 39 3.54 -6.57 -22.01
C THR A 39 4.65 -7.60 -22.22
N ARG A 40 5.70 -7.23 -22.96
CA ARG A 40 6.83 -8.14 -23.25
C ARG A 40 7.78 -8.38 -22.05
N ASN A 41 7.46 -7.83 -20.88
CA ASN A 41 8.33 -7.89 -19.71
C ASN A 41 8.00 -9.12 -18.87
N LYS A 42 9.02 -9.73 -18.25
CA LYS A 42 8.83 -10.88 -17.36
C LYS A 42 8.73 -10.50 -15.89
N TYR A 43 9.49 -9.48 -15.46
CA TYR A 43 9.61 -9.08 -14.06
C TYR A 43 8.91 -7.75 -13.83
N PHE A 44 7.98 -7.72 -12.89
CA PHE A 44 7.20 -6.54 -12.54
C PHE A 44 7.34 -6.20 -11.07
N PHE A 45 7.27 -4.91 -10.80
CA PHE A 45 7.25 -4.38 -9.44
C PHE A 45 6.16 -3.32 -9.27
N LEU A 46 5.36 -3.48 -8.22
CA LEU A 46 4.33 -2.54 -7.81
C LEU A 46 4.53 -2.12 -6.35
N SER A 47 4.85 -0.85 -6.11
CA SER A 47 4.78 -0.23 -4.79
C SER A 47 3.47 0.54 -4.64
N ARG A 48 2.73 0.20 -3.60
CA ARG A 48 1.49 0.88 -3.18
C ARG A 48 1.41 0.87 -1.65
N PRO A 49 0.76 1.86 -1.03
CA PRO A 49 0.57 1.89 0.42
C PRO A 49 -0.13 0.64 0.95
N ARG A 50 -0.08 0.45 2.27
CA ARG A 50 -0.79 -0.64 2.94
C ARG A 50 -2.29 -0.59 2.63
N ARG A 51 -2.93 -1.77 2.63
CA ARG A 51 -4.38 -1.93 2.45
C ARG A 51 -4.95 -1.45 1.10
N PHE A 52 -4.11 -1.34 0.07
CA PHE A 52 -4.53 -1.01 -1.30
C PHE A 52 -5.05 -2.18 -2.13
N GLY A 53 -5.02 -3.41 -1.62
CA GLY A 53 -5.44 -4.61 -2.37
C GLY A 53 -4.30 -5.30 -3.13
N LYS A 54 -3.04 -5.02 -2.79
CA LYS A 54 -1.85 -5.68 -3.40
C LYS A 54 -1.88 -7.20 -3.24
N SER A 55 -2.14 -7.69 -2.03
CA SER A 55 -2.22 -9.13 -1.74
C SER A 55 -3.40 -9.80 -2.46
N LEU A 56 -4.52 -9.07 -2.63
CA LEU A 56 -5.64 -9.55 -3.45
C LEU A 56 -5.26 -9.63 -4.94
N LEU A 57 -4.50 -8.66 -5.46
CA LEU A 57 -3.94 -8.72 -6.81
C LEU A 57 -3.01 -9.93 -6.98
N ILE A 58 -2.09 -10.18 -6.03
CA ILE A 58 -1.24 -11.38 -6.01
C ILE A 58 -2.08 -12.65 -6.01
N SER A 59 -3.12 -12.72 -5.17
CA SER A 59 -4.01 -13.87 -5.14
C SER A 59 -4.78 -14.03 -6.46
N THR A 60 -5.16 -12.95 -7.13
CA THR A 60 -5.86 -12.99 -8.42
C THR A 60 -4.92 -13.53 -9.51
N LEU A 61 -3.70 -13.00 -9.59
CA LEU A 61 -2.65 -13.48 -10.50
C LEU A 61 -2.35 -14.97 -10.30
N LYS A 62 -2.25 -15.42 -9.04
CA LYS A 62 -2.06 -16.84 -8.70
C LYS A 62 -3.15 -17.71 -9.33
N GLU A 63 -4.43 -17.33 -9.20
CA GLU A 63 -5.53 -18.13 -9.74
C GLU A 63 -5.59 -18.08 -11.28
N ILE A 64 -5.20 -16.95 -11.90
CA ILE A 64 -5.01 -16.85 -13.37
C ILE A 64 -3.98 -17.86 -13.85
N PHE A 65 -2.75 -17.79 -13.31
CA PHE A 65 -1.66 -18.68 -13.72
C PHE A 65 -1.84 -20.13 -13.27
N SER A 66 -2.77 -20.41 -12.35
CA SER A 66 -3.16 -21.77 -11.97
C SER A 66 -4.09 -22.40 -13.02
N GLY A 67 -4.60 -21.62 -13.98
CA GLY A 67 -5.55 -22.08 -14.99
C GLY A 67 -6.99 -22.22 -14.46
N ASN A 68 -7.33 -21.58 -13.34
CA ASN A 68 -8.63 -21.76 -12.67
C ASN A 68 -9.74 -20.92 -13.33
N LYS A 69 -9.99 -21.15 -14.63
CA LYS A 69 -10.91 -20.39 -15.49
C LYS A 69 -12.28 -20.11 -14.86
N GLU A 70 -12.88 -21.11 -14.23
CA GLU A 70 -14.24 -21.01 -13.68
C GLU A 70 -14.36 -19.98 -12.55
N LEU A 71 -13.27 -19.66 -11.83
CA LEU A 71 -13.27 -18.59 -10.83
C LEU A 71 -13.43 -17.19 -11.44
N PHE A 72 -13.22 -17.06 -12.75
CA PHE A 72 -13.28 -15.80 -13.47
C PHE A 72 -14.55 -15.67 -14.30
N LYS A 73 -15.52 -16.57 -14.12
CA LYS A 73 -16.83 -16.47 -14.75
C LYS A 73 -17.44 -15.12 -14.39
N ASP A 74 -17.94 -14.42 -15.41
CA ASP A 74 -18.50 -13.06 -15.33
C ASP A 74 -17.48 -11.93 -15.07
N LEU A 75 -16.17 -12.22 -15.06
CA LEU A 75 -15.10 -11.22 -15.03
C LEU A 75 -14.56 -10.95 -16.45
N TRP A 76 -14.03 -9.75 -16.66
CA TRP A 76 -13.60 -9.23 -17.96
C TRP A 76 -12.59 -10.13 -18.68
N ILE A 77 -11.66 -10.76 -17.95
CA ILE A 77 -10.58 -11.60 -18.53
C ILE A 77 -11.02 -13.00 -18.98
N TYR A 78 -12.24 -13.45 -18.65
CA TYR A 78 -12.66 -14.85 -18.79
C TYR A 78 -12.39 -15.47 -20.18
N ASP A 79 -12.63 -14.69 -21.23
CA ASP A 79 -12.50 -15.07 -22.64
C ASP A 79 -11.37 -14.31 -23.37
N LYS A 80 -10.46 -13.69 -22.62
CA LYS A 80 -9.39 -12.81 -23.17
C LYS A 80 -8.01 -13.45 -23.22
N ILE A 81 -7.83 -14.57 -22.52
CA ILE A 81 -6.56 -15.27 -22.41
C ILE A 81 -6.72 -16.78 -22.66
N ASP A 82 -5.61 -17.42 -23.01
CA ASP A 82 -5.47 -18.87 -22.94
C ASP A 82 -5.18 -19.28 -21.50
N TRP A 83 -5.99 -20.19 -20.96
CA TRP A 83 -5.90 -20.66 -19.58
C TRP A 83 -4.83 -21.74 -19.42
N VAL A 84 -3.56 -21.32 -19.55
CA VAL A 84 -2.38 -22.19 -19.36
C VAL A 84 -2.07 -22.31 -17.87
N LYS A 85 -1.72 -23.53 -17.44
CA LYS A 85 -1.37 -23.83 -16.06
C LYS A 85 0.14 -23.82 -15.88
N TYR A 86 0.62 -22.98 -14.97
CA TYR A 86 2.04 -22.86 -14.63
C TYR A 86 2.32 -23.34 -13.20
N PRO A 87 3.53 -23.86 -12.92
CA PRO A 87 4.04 -23.96 -11.56
C PRO A 87 4.16 -22.56 -10.95
N ILE A 88 3.65 -22.37 -9.74
CA ILE A 88 3.64 -21.08 -9.04
C ILE A 88 4.40 -21.19 -7.71
N LEU A 89 5.34 -20.28 -7.50
CA LEU A 89 6.02 -20.06 -6.23
C LEU A 89 5.52 -18.74 -5.63
N ARG A 90 4.71 -18.85 -4.57
CA ARG A 90 4.21 -17.67 -3.82
C ARG A 90 4.97 -17.51 -2.51
N ILE A 91 5.60 -16.36 -2.34
CA ILE A 91 6.37 -16.00 -1.15
C ILE A 91 5.76 -14.73 -0.55
N ASP A 92 5.41 -14.80 0.72
CA ASP A 92 4.91 -13.67 1.50
C ASP A 92 5.84 -13.47 2.68
N PHE A 93 6.44 -12.28 2.77
CA PHE A 93 7.41 -11.95 3.81
C PHE A 93 6.73 -11.53 5.13
N ASN A 94 5.43 -11.19 5.18
CA ASN A 94 4.77 -10.79 6.44
C ASN A 94 4.78 -11.87 7.53
N GLY A 95 4.84 -13.15 7.15
CA GLY A 95 4.80 -14.29 8.07
C GLY A 95 6.16 -14.83 8.51
N MET A 96 7.27 -14.24 8.08
CA MET A 96 8.62 -14.72 8.41
C MET A 96 9.13 -14.15 9.74
N VAL A 97 10.09 -14.86 10.35
CA VAL A 97 10.70 -14.43 11.60
C VAL A 97 11.94 -13.60 11.31
N TYR A 98 11.92 -12.36 11.81
CA TYR A 98 13.04 -11.42 11.67
C TYR A 98 13.71 -11.12 12.99
N SER A 99 12.97 -11.16 14.10
CA SER A 99 13.30 -10.55 15.40
C SER A 99 14.66 -10.96 15.99
N GLN A 100 15.24 -12.08 15.57
CA GLN A 100 16.55 -12.57 16.01
C GLN A 100 17.67 -12.28 15.00
N GLY A 101 17.48 -11.29 14.12
CA GLY A 101 18.48 -10.85 13.15
C GLY A 101 18.59 -11.76 11.92
N THR A 102 19.71 -11.62 11.21
CA THR A 102 19.96 -12.23 9.90
C THR A 102 19.82 -13.74 9.87
N LYS A 103 20.25 -14.42 10.93
CA LYS A 103 20.18 -15.87 11.05
C LYS A 103 18.74 -16.39 11.00
N ALA A 104 17.84 -15.80 11.79
CA ALA A 104 16.42 -16.21 11.78
C ALA A 104 15.73 -15.90 10.45
N PHE A 105 16.16 -14.83 9.77
CA PHE A 105 15.66 -14.54 8.44
C PHE A 105 16.08 -15.61 7.42
N ILE A 106 17.36 -16.01 7.43
CA ILE A 106 17.86 -17.10 6.56
C ILE A 106 17.13 -18.40 6.85
N GLU A 107 16.97 -18.78 8.13
CA GLU A 107 16.24 -19.98 8.53
C GLU A 107 14.76 -19.94 8.08
N SER A 108 14.12 -18.77 8.14
CA SER A 108 12.75 -18.58 7.63
C SER A 108 12.68 -18.74 6.11
N LEU A 109 13.67 -18.24 5.37
CA LEU A 109 13.77 -18.44 3.92
C LEU A 109 13.96 -19.91 3.58
N ASP A 110 14.89 -20.59 4.24
CA ASP A 110 15.12 -22.03 4.06
C ASP A 110 13.84 -22.83 4.30
N SER A 111 13.16 -22.61 5.43
CA SER A 111 11.89 -23.26 5.74
C SER A 111 10.85 -22.99 4.65
N LYS A 112 10.72 -21.75 4.20
CA LYS A 112 9.75 -21.39 3.17
C LYS A 112 10.02 -22.07 1.83
N ILE A 113 11.30 -22.19 1.45
CA ILE A 113 11.71 -22.89 0.22
C ILE A 113 11.41 -24.39 0.34
N GLN A 114 11.65 -25.00 1.50
CA GLN A 114 11.31 -26.40 1.75
C GLN A 114 9.79 -26.63 1.70
N ASP A 115 8.99 -25.75 2.30
CA ASP A 115 7.53 -25.82 2.23
C ASP A 115 7.04 -25.78 0.77
N LEU A 116 7.58 -24.85 -0.03
CA LEU A 116 7.27 -24.75 -1.45
C LEU A 116 7.70 -26.01 -2.22
N ALA A 117 8.85 -26.60 -1.90
CA ALA A 117 9.28 -27.84 -2.52
C ALA A 117 8.34 -29.01 -2.17
N ASN A 118 7.91 -29.09 -0.91
CA ASN A 118 6.98 -30.10 -0.41
C ASN A 118 5.60 -29.99 -1.08
N ASP A 119 5.09 -28.79 -1.34
CA ASP A 119 3.84 -28.56 -2.07
C ASP A 119 3.85 -29.21 -3.47
N TYR A 120 5.03 -29.25 -4.11
CA TYR A 120 5.24 -29.89 -5.40
C TYR A 120 5.83 -31.30 -5.32
N LYS A 121 6.03 -31.84 -4.11
CA LYS A 121 6.67 -33.14 -3.85
C LYS A 121 8.08 -33.25 -4.46
N ILE A 122 8.83 -32.14 -4.41
CA ILE A 122 10.21 -32.06 -4.88
C ILE A 122 11.15 -32.22 -3.69
N VAL A 123 12.14 -33.10 -3.84
CA VAL A 123 13.24 -33.23 -2.88
C VAL A 123 14.37 -32.29 -3.32
N LEU A 124 14.79 -31.43 -2.40
CA LEU A 124 15.93 -30.53 -2.58
C LEU A 124 17.19 -31.14 -1.99
N GLU A 125 18.28 -31.12 -2.76
CA GLU A 125 19.58 -31.66 -2.34
C GLU A 125 20.43 -30.59 -1.63
N ASN A 126 20.23 -29.32 -1.98
CA ASN A 126 20.95 -28.21 -1.40
C ASN A 126 20.31 -27.72 -0.10
N LYS A 127 21.15 -27.40 0.89
CA LYS A 127 20.74 -26.83 2.19
C LYS A 127 20.87 -25.32 2.29
N ASP A 128 21.57 -24.70 1.35
CA ASP A 128 21.71 -23.24 1.27
C ASP A 128 20.52 -22.66 0.49
N PHE A 129 19.83 -21.66 1.06
CA PHE A 129 18.61 -21.10 0.49
C PHE A 129 18.76 -20.67 -0.98
N LYS A 130 19.91 -20.11 -1.39
CA LYS A 130 20.11 -19.64 -2.77
C LYS A 130 20.14 -20.83 -3.72
N LYS A 131 20.96 -21.83 -3.41
CA LYS A 131 21.08 -23.03 -4.23
C LYS A 131 19.80 -23.84 -4.23
N ALA A 132 19.17 -24.00 -3.07
CA ALA A 132 17.90 -24.70 -2.89
C ALA A 132 16.77 -24.05 -3.70
N PHE A 133 16.69 -22.72 -3.66
CA PHE A 133 15.68 -21.98 -4.43
C PHE A 133 15.90 -22.08 -5.94
N LYS A 134 17.15 -21.96 -6.40
CA LYS A 134 17.49 -22.18 -7.82
C LYS A 134 17.15 -23.60 -8.28
N GLU A 135 17.50 -24.59 -7.46
CA GLU A 135 17.20 -25.99 -7.70
C GLU A 135 15.68 -26.22 -7.81
N LEU A 136 14.90 -25.64 -6.91
CA LEU A 136 13.44 -25.71 -6.93
C LEU A 136 12.87 -25.11 -8.22
N ILE A 137 13.29 -23.90 -8.61
CA ILE A 137 12.84 -23.25 -9.85
C ILE A 137 13.17 -24.14 -11.06
N LYS A 138 14.40 -24.65 -11.12
CA LYS A 138 14.84 -25.52 -12.23
C LYS A 138 14.02 -26.80 -12.30
N LYS A 139 13.87 -27.54 -11.20
CA LYS A 139 13.09 -28.79 -11.15
C LYS A 139 11.61 -28.56 -11.52
N LEU A 140 11.01 -27.44 -11.10
CA LEU A 140 9.64 -27.10 -11.49
C LEU A 140 9.51 -26.77 -12.99
N SER A 141 10.51 -26.12 -13.55
CA SER A 141 10.51 -25.69 -14.95
C SER A 141 10.51 -26.83 -15.97
N GLU A 142 10.80 -28.06 -15.54
CA GLU A 142 10.72 -29.27 -16.37
C GLU A 142 9.28 -29.55 -16.86
N LYS A 143 8.26 -29.10 -16.11
CA LYS A 143 6.86 -29.21 -16.51
C LYS A 143 6.43 -28.02 -17.36
N GLU A 144 6.65 -26.83 -16.82
CA GLU A 144 6.43 -25.55 -17.49
C GLU A 144 7.21 -24.45 -16.79
N LYS A 145 7.51 -23.36 -17.48
CA LYS A 145 8.21 -22.22 -16.87
C LYS A 145 7.49 -21.68 -15.63
N VAL A 146 8.26 -21.24 -14.64
CA VAL A 146 7.75 -20.94 -13.30
C VAL A 146 7.21 -19.52 -13.19
N VAL A 147 6.09 -19.36 -12.50
CA VAL A 147 5.52 -18.07 -12.09
C VAL A 147 5.93 -17.79 -10.65
N ILE A 148 6.47 -16.61 -10.37
CA ILE A 148 6.97 -16.23 -9.05
C ILE A 148 6.21 -15.00 -8.55
N LEU A 149 5.53 -15.12 -7.42
CA LEU A 149 4.71 -14.07 -6.84
C LEU A 149 5.23 -13.73 -5.44
N ILE A 150 5.67 -12.49 -5.24
CA ILE A 150 6.31 -12.06 -4.00
C ILE A 150 5.53 -10.89 -3.41
N ASP A 151 5.04 -11.07 -2.19
CA ASP A 151 4.31 -10.06 -1.42
C ASP A 151 5.17 -9.51 -0.28
N GLU A 152 5.01 -8.20 0.00
CA GLU A 152 5.70 -7.43 1.06
C GLU A 152 7.22 -7.63 1.06
N TYR A 153 7.81 -7.54 -0.13
CA TYR A 153 9.24 -7.79 -0.40
C TYR A 153 10.23 -6.97 0.46
N ASP A 154 9.79 -5.83 0.97
CA ASP A 154 10.53 -4.85 1.76
C ASP A 154 10.35 -5.03 3.27
N LYS A 155 9.47 -5.94 3.70
CA LYS A 155 9.18 -6.22 5.12
C LYS A 155 10.43 -6.50 5.96
N PRO A 156 11.44 -7.30 5.53
CA PRO A 156 12.64 -7.53 6.32
C PRO A 156 13.44 -6.24 6.62
N ILE A 157 13.41 -5.27 5.71
CA ILE A 157 14.11 -3.99 5.86
C ILE A 157 13.28 -3.07 6.76
N ILE A 158 11.97 -3.00 6.53
CA ILE A 158 11.05 -2.16 7.31
C ILE A 158 11.05 -2.56 8.79
N GLU A 159 11.18 -3.84 9.10
CA GLU A 159 11.25 -4.32 10.49
C GLU A 159 12.43 -3.73 11.27
N TYR A 160 13.54 -3.44 10.57
CA TYR A 160 14.77 -2.88 11.14
C TYR A 160 15.01 -1.44 10.72
N ILE A 161 14.00 -0.71 10.26
CA ILE A 161 14.18 0.63 9.69
C ILE A 161 14.79 1.65 10.67
N GLU A 162 14.66 1.41 11.98
CA GLU A 162 15.30 2.22 13.04
C GLU A 162 16.74 1.79 13.37
N ASP A 163 17.17 0.60 12.93
CA ASP A 163 18.51 0.04 13.07
C ASP A 163 19.13 -0.12 11.68
N ILE A 164 19.71 0.98 11.19
CA ILE A 164 20.24 1.13 9.83
C ILE A 164 21.21 -0.01 9.46
N GLU A 165 22.10 -0.40 10.37
CA GLU A 165 23.08 -1.45 10.10
C GLU A 165 22.40 -2.81 9.93
N LYS A 166 21.45 -3.17 10.80
CA LYS A 166 20.65 -4.39 10.59
C LYS A 166 19.81 -4.33 9.32
N ALA A 167 19.20 -3.18 9.01
CA ALA A 167 18.46 -3.00 7.76
C ALA A 167 19.35 -3.25 6.52
N LYS A 168 20.60 -2.79 6.54
CA LYS A 168 21.61 -3.07 5.50
C LYS A 168 21.95 -4.56 5.41
N GLU A 169 22.09 -5.25 6.53
CA GLU A 169 22.33 -6.70 6.56
C GLU A 169 21.14 -7.48 5.95
N MET A 170 19.90 -7.16 6.35
CA MET A 170 18.68 -7.78 5.79
C MET A 170 18.57 -7.55 4.28
N ARG A 171 18.91 -6.33 3.84
CA ARG A 171 18.97 -5.98 2.42
C ARG A 171 20.01 -6.80 1.66
N GLY A 172 21.14 -7.14 2.30
CA GLY A 172 22.16 -8.03 1.74
C GLY A 172 21.62 -9.44 1.46
N ILE A 173 20.89 -10.02 2.42
CA ILE A 173 20.24 -11.34 2.26
C ILE A 173 19.19 -11.30 1.15
N LEU A 174 18.37 -10.25 1.11
CA LEU A 174 17.41 -10.04 0.02
C LEU A 174 18.09 -9.95 -1.33
N LYS A 175 19.18 -9.18 -1.45
CA LYS A 175 19.96 -9.09 -2.70
C LYS A 175 20.40 -10.48 -3.18
N ASP A 176 20.94 -11.31 -2.29
CA ASP A 176 21.34 -12.68 -2.60
C ASP A 176 20.15 -13.55 -3.06
N PHE A 177 19.00 -13.39 -2.42
CA PHE A 177 17.76 -14.06 -2.82
C PHE A 177 17.34 -13.67 -4.25
N TYR A 178 17.35 -12.39 -4.61
CA TYR A 178 16.92 -11.95 -5.94
C TYR A 178 17.96 -12.19 -7.04
N ILE A 179 19.27 -12.25 -6.72
CA ILE A 179 20.30 -12.72 -7.66
C ILE A 179 19.94 -14.12 -8.17
N THR A 180 19.41 -14.98 -7.29
CA THR A 180 18.98 -16.33 -7.64
C THR A 180 17.91 -16.34 -8.75
N LEU A 181 16.97 -15.38 -8.72
CA LEU A 181 15.97 -15.23 -9.79
C LEU A 181 16.61 -14.87 -11.12
N LYS A 182 17.59 -13.95 -11.13
CA LYS A 182 18.33 -13.59 -12.35
C LYS A 182 19.08 -14.78 -12.93
N GLU A 183 19.73 -15.58 -12.08
CA GLU A 183 20.43 -16.79 -12.53
C GLU A 183 19.49 -17.88 -13.05
N ALA A 184 18.21 -17.81 -12.71
CA ALA A 184 17.18 -18.76 -13.13
C ALA A 184 16.26 -18.19 -14.24
N ASP A 185 16.63 -17.09 -14.91
CA ASP A 185 15.75 -16.38 -15.85
C ASP A 185 15.17 -17.25 -16.96
N GLU A 186 15.95 -18.20 -17.48
CA GLU A 186 15.51 -19.10 -18.55
C GLU A 186 14.31 -19.99 -18.13
N TYR A 187 14.21 -20.28 -16.83
CA TYR A 187 13.20 -21.12 -16.21
C TYR A 187 11.96 -20.34 -15.75
N ILE A 188 12.00 -19.01 -15.78
CA ILE A 188 10.93 -18.14 -15.26
C ILE A 188 10.05 -17.65 -16.42
N HIS A 189 8.74 -17.82 -16.25
CA HIS A 189 7.71 -17.29 -17.15
C HIS A 189 7.38 -15.84 -16.78
N PHE A 190 7.06 -15.61 -15.50
CA PHE A 190 6.57 -14.33 -14.99
C PHE A 190 6.96 -14.19 -13.52
N ALA A 191 7.35 -12.97 -13.12
CA ALA A 191 7.64 -12.64 -11.74
C ALA A 191 6.99 -11.30 -11.37
N PHE A 192 6.24 -11.27 -10.27
CA PHE A 192 5.61 -10.06 -9.76
C PHE A 192 5.93 -9.85 -8.29
N LEU A 193 6.44 -8.65 -7.99
CA LEU A 193 6.87 -8.24 -6.67
C LEU A 193 6.04 -7.05 -6.22
N THR A 194 5.62 -7.04 -4.96
CA THR A 194 4.89 -5.92 -4.39
C THR A 194 5.35 -5.60 -2.97
N GLY A 195 5.17 -4.35 -2.56
CA GLY A 195 5.52 -3.84 -1.23
C GLY A 195 4.98 -2.44 -1.00
N VAL A 196 5.38 -1.83 0.11
CA VAL A 196 4.98 -0.46 0.45
C VAL A 196 5.96 0.55 -0.13
N SER A 197 7.24 0.32 0.11
CA SER A 197 8.32 1.24 -0.18
C SER A 197 9.15 0.80 -1.40
N LYS A 198 10.10 1.64 -1.77
CA LYS A 198 11.13 1.35 -2.77
C LYS A 198 12.55 1.28 -2.17
N PHE A 199 12.69 1.18 -0.84
CA PHE A 199 13.95 1.26 -0.09
C PHE A 199 15.10 0.35 -0.57
N SER A 200 14.77 -0.65 -1.37
CA SER A 200 15.67 -1.69 -1.86
C SER A 200 15.94 -1.63 -3.36
N LYS A 201 15.33 -0.71 -4.12
CA LYS A 201 15.38 -0.78 -5.60
C LYS A 201 16.77 -0.65 -6.19
N VAL A 202 17.61 0.27 -5.72
CA VAL A 202 18.93 0.50 -6.34
C VAL A 202 19.96 -0.60 -6.02
N SER A 203 19.88 -1.26 -4.86
CA SER A 203 20.87 -2.29 -4.45
C SER A 203 20.38 -3.74 -4.57
N VAL A 204 19.07 -3.97 -4.40
CA VAL A 204 18.45 -5.30 -4.45
C VAL A 204 17.93 -5.59 -5.86
N PHE A 205 17.34 -4.61 -6.54
CA PHE A 205 16.82 -4.80 -7.91
C PHE A 205 17.82 -4.48 -9.02
N SER A 206 18.98 -3.89 -8.73
CA SER A 206 20.11 -3.92 -9.68
C SER A 206 20.57 -5.35 -9.97
N ALA A 207 20.28 -6.29 -9.07
CA ALA A 207 20.44 -7.72 -9.35
C ALA A 207 19.40 -8.26 -10.34
N LEU A 208 18.30 -7.56 -10.62
CA LEU A 208 17.27 -7.92 -11.59
C LEU A 208 17.30 -6.92 -12.77
N ASN A 209 18.19 -7.15 -13.73
CA ASN A 209 18.44 -6.23 -14.86
C ASN A 209 17.19 -5.82 -15.67
N ASN A 210 16.07 -6.54 -15.56
CA ASN A 210 14.84 -6.35 -16.35
C ASN A 210 13.60 -6.06 -15.50
N LEU A 211 13.75 -5.60 -14.26
CA LEU A 211 12.60 -5.30 -13.39
C LEU A 211 11.84 -4.06 -13.87
N THR A 212 10.60 -4.26 -14.26
CA THR A 212 9.70 -3.20 -14.71
C THR A 212 8.92 -2.64 -13.53
N ASP A 213 9.33 -1.47 -13.04
CA ASP A 213 8.54 -0.71 -12.08
C ASP A 213 7.31 -0.10 -12.78
N ILE A 214 6.13 -0.59 -12.40
CA ILE A 214 4.85 -0.14 -12.93
C ILE A 214 4.18 0.90 -12.03
N SER A 215 4.79 1.27 -10.90
CA SER A 215 4.13 2.05 -9.84
C SER A 215 3.68 3.43 -10.30
N LEU A 216 4.50 4.15 -11.08
CA LEU A 216 4.21 5.50 -11.60
C LEU A 216 3.81 5.48 -13.09
N ARG A 217 3.54 4.31 -13.67
CA ARG A 217 3.11 4.20 -15.07
C ARG A 217 1.61 4.45 -15.15
N GLU A 218 1.21 5.46 -15.93
CA GLU A 218 -0.19 5.84 -16.16
C GLU A 218 -1.08 4.64 -16.54
N LYS A 219 -0.58 3.73 -17.38
CA LYS A 219 -1.29 2.50 -17.79
C LYS A 219 -1.74 1.60 -16.62
N PHE A 220 -1.05 1.67 -15.48
CA PHE A 220 -1.28 0.83 -14.31
C PHE A 220 -1.69 1.64 -13.07
N SER A 221 -2.08 2.91 -13.23
CA SER A 221 -2.45 3.77 -12.08
C SER A 221 -3.65 3.22 -11.31
N LYS A 222 -4.58 2.54 -12.00
CA LYS A 222 -5.81 1.95 -11.47
C LYS A 222 -5.76 0.44 -11.19
N ILE A 223 -4.59 -0.21 -11.35
CA ILE A 223 -4.44 -1.68 -11.17
C ILE A 223 -4.84 -2.16 -9.77
N VAL A 224 -4.76 -1.26 -8.78
CA VAL A 224 -5.30 -1.41 -7.44
C VAL A 224 -5.99 -0.11 -7.01
N GLY A 225 -6.69 -0.12 -5.88
CA GLY A 225 -7.60 0.98 -5.53
C GLY A 225 -8.93 0.84 -6.25
N ILE A 226 -9.92 1.67 -5.91
CA ILE A 226 -11.24 1.68 -6.56
C ILE A 226 -11.39 3.07 -7.18
N ASP A 227 -11.70 3.19 -8.46
CA ASP A 227 -12.01 4.50 -9.05
C ASP A 227 -13.49 4.87 -8.88
N GLU A 228 -13.90 6.05 -9.34
CA GLU A 228 -15.28 6.52 -9.17
C GLU A 228 -16.30 5.70 -9.95
N GLU A 229 -15.98 5.31 -11.18
CA GLU A 229 -16.86 4.50 -12.02
C GLU A 229 -17.09 3.14 -11.36
N GLN A 230 -16.02 2.53 -10.83
CA GLN A 230 -16.09 1.29 -10.08
C GLN A 230 -16.86 1.47 -8.76
N LEU A 231 -16.63 2.57 -8.02
CA LEU A 231 -17.39 2.86 -6.81
C LEU A 231 -18.91 2.88 -7.11
N TYR A 232 -19.33 3.61 -8.13
CA TYR A 232 -20.76 3.74 -8.44
C TYR A 232 -21.36 2.44 -8.98
N SER A 233 -20.60 1.69 -9.77
CA SER A 233 -21.07 0.42 -10.36
C SER A 233 -21.20 -0.70 -9.33
N TYR A 234 -20.23 -0.82 -8.42
CA TYR A 234 -20.17 -1.94 -7.46
C TYR A 234 -20.82 -1.63 -6.11
N PHE A 235 -20.97 -0.36 -5.74
CA PHE A 235 -21.49 0.06 -4.43
C PHE A 235 -22.75 0.94 -4.54
N GLY A 236 -23.37 1.09 -5.70
CA GLY A 236 -24.54 1.94 -5.92
C GLY A 236 -25.65 1.74 -4.88
N GLU A 237 -26.09 0.50 -4.67
CA GLU A 237 -27.11 0.18 -3.66
C GLU A 237 -26.67 0.56 -2.23
N ARG A 238 -25.38 0.42 -1.90
CA ARG A 238 -24.84 0.80 -0.58
C ARG A 238 -24.75 2.32 -0.41
N ILE A 239 -24.47 3.05 -1.49
CA ILE A 239 -24.53 4.52 -1.53
C ILE A 239 -25.97 4.97 -1.26
N THR A 240 -26.96 4.36 -1.92
CA THR A 240 -28.38 4.67 -1.69
C THR A 240 -28.78 4.46 -0.23
N LEU A 241 -28.45 3.30 0.34
CA LEU A 241 -28.79 2.97 1.73
C LEU A 241 -28.13 3.92 2.74
N LEU A 242 -26.83 4.20 2.58
CA LEU A 242 -26.12 5.12 3.47
C LEU A 242 -26.64 6.56 3.33
N ALA A 243 -27.03 6.98 2.12
CA ALA A 243 -27.58 8.32 1.90
C ALA A 243 -28.95 8.49 2.59
N GLN A 244 -29.79 7.46 2.54
CA GLN A 244 -31.07 7.41 3.24
C GLN A 244 -30.88 7.47 4.76
N LYS A 245 -29.93 6.69 5.31
CA LYS A 245 -29.59 6.69 6.73
C LYS A 245 -29.14 8.08 7.22
N GLU A 246 -28.32 8.76 6.43
CA GLU A 246 -27.81 10.11 6.72
C GLU A 246 -28.82 11.23 6.39
N ASN A 247 -29.99 10.89 5.83
CA ASN A 247 -31.01 11.83 5.37
C ASN A 247 -30.46 12.91 4.41
N ILE A 248 -29.67 12.47 3.43
CA ILE A 248 -29.09 13.33 2.38
C ILE A 248 -29.28 12.72 0.98
N SER A 249 -29.16 13.55 -0.06
CA SER A 249 -29.14 13.05 -1.44
C SER A 249 -27.90 12.19 -1.71
N GLU A 250 -28.01 11.20 -2.61
CA GLU A 250 -26.87 10.39 -3.06
C GLU A 250 -25.70 11.23 -3.59
N ASP A 251 -25.97 12.31 -4.34
CA ASP A 251 -24.91 13.17 -4.87
C ASP A 251 -24.10 13.85 -3.76
N LYS A 252 -24.79 14.30 -2.70
CA LYS A 252 -24.13 14.82 -1.50
C LYS A 252 -23.31 13.74 -0.79
N LEU A 253 -23.81 12.50 -0.69
CA LEU A 253 -23.04 11.39 -0.11
C LEU A 253 -21.79 11.08 -0.94
N LYS A 254 -21.91 11.04 -2.27
CA LYS A 254 -20.77 10.84 -3.19
C LYS A 254 -19.69 11.90 -3.01
N LEU A 255 -20.08 13.18 -2.85
CA LEU A 255 -19.15 14.27 -2.54
C LEU A 255 -18.45 14.09 -1.18
N ILE A 256 -19.18 13.62 -0.17
CA ILE A 256 -18.61 13.32 1.16
C ILE A 256 -17.63 12.15 1.05
N LEU A 257 -18.01 11.04 0.41
CA LEU A 257 -17.13 9.89 0.16
C LEU A 257 -15.85 10.32 -0.57
N ARG A 258 -15.97 11.13 -1.64
CA ARG A 258 -14.83 11.67 -2.37
C ARG A 258 -13.89 12.44 -1.44
N LYS A 259 -14.42 13.35 -0.62
CA LYS A 259 -13.63 14.16 0.32
C LYS A 259 -12.92 13.31 1.39
N TRP A 260 -13.60 12.29 1.88
CA TRP A 260 -13.08 11.45 2.96
C TRP A 260 -12.05 10.43 2.49
N TYR A 261 -12.32 9.74 1.38
CA TYR A 261 -11.63 8.51 1.03
C TYR A 261 -11.00 8.50 -0.38
N ASN A 262 -11.37 9.41 -1.28
CA ASN A 262 -10.72 9.54 -2.59
C ASN A 262 -9.57 10.53 -2.56
N GLY A 263 -8.60 10.32 -3.44
CA GLY A 263 -7.62 11.34 -3.78
C GLY A 263 -6.21 10.82 -3.91
N TYR A 264 -6.00 9.50 -3.85
CA TYR A 264 -4.72 8.87 -4.17
C TYR A 264 -4.52 8.76 -5.67
N SER A 265 -3.36 9.18 -6.16
CA SER A 265 -2.92 9.05 -7.54
C SER A 265 -1.41 8.78 -7.62
N TRP A 266 -1.02 8.12 -8.71
CA TRP A 266 0.37 7.86 -9.09
C TRP A 266 0.77 8.49 -10.42
N ASP A 267 -0.17 9.14 -11.11
CA ASP A 267 0.03 9.79 -12.40
C ASP A 267 -0.51 11.24 -12.43
N GLY A 268 -1.09 11.72 -11.33
CA GLY A 268 -1.70 13.05 -11.20
C GLY A 268 -2.98 13.24 -12.02
N LYS A 269 -3.52 12.18 -12.64
CA LYS A 269 -4.69 12.22 -13.52
C LYS A 269 -5.80 11.33 -13.01
N ASN A 270 -5.45 10.10 -12.66
CA ASN A 270 -6.37 9.08 -12.18
C ASN A 270 -6.33 9.03 -10.66
N PHE A 271 -7.47 9.25 -10.03
CA PHE A 271 -7.62 9.23 -8.58
C PHE A 271 -8.48 8.05 -8.13
N VAL A 272 -8.00 7.36 -7.10
CA VAL A 272 -8.65 6.17 -6.55
C VAL A 272 -8.88 6.30 -5.05
N TYR A 273 -9.93 5.63 -4.59
CA TYR A 273 -10.24 5.38 -3.19
C TYR A 273 -9.35 4.27 -2.63
N ASN A 274 -8.97 4.39 -1.36
CA ASN A 274 -8.41 3.26 -0.64
C ASN A 274 -9.50 2.17 -0.45
N PRO A 275 -9.29 0.94 -0.93
CA PRO A 275 -10.32 -0.10 -0.86
C PRO A 275 -10.73 -0.45 0.58
N TYR A 276 -9.78 -0.50 1.51
CA TYR A 276 -10.09 -0.84 2.89
C TYR A 276 -10.95 0.23 3.57
N SER A 277 -10.59 1.51 3.45
CA SER A 277 -11.41 2.60 3.98
C SER A 277 -12.82 2.58 3.39
N LEU A 278 -12.94 2.33 2.08
CA LEU A 278 -14.21 2.28 1.40
C LEU A 278 -15.09 1.11 1.85
N LEU A 279 -14.52 -0.10 1.93
CA LEU A 279 -15.21 -1.26 2.48
C LEU A 279 -15.63 -1.02 3.95
N SER A 280 -14.80 -0.30 4.71
CA SER A 280 -15.03 -0.07 6.14
C SER A 280 -16.18 0.92 6.38
N VAL A 281 -16.23 2.04 5.65
CA VAL A 281 -17.36 2.99 5.75
C VAL A 281 -18.68 2.32 5.35
N PHE A 282 -18.70 1.47 4.33
CA PHE A 282 -19.93 0.78 3.94
C PHE A 282 -20.32 -0.40 4.85
N SER A 283 -19.37 -0.94 5.62
CA SER A 283 -19.67 -2.00 6.59
C SER A 283 -20.10 -1.44 7.94
N ALA A 284 -19.46 -0.36 8.38
CA ALA A 284 -19.77 0.31 9.65
C ALA A 284 -20.90 1.34 9.49
N GLU A 285 -21.14 1.78 8.25
CA GLU A 285 -22.08 2.85 7.91
C GLU A 285 -21.84 4.13 8.73
N GLU A 286 -20.56 4.49 8.87
CA GLU A 286 -20.09 5.62 9.67
C GLU A 286 -18.80 6.18 9.06
N PHE A 287 -18.62 7.49 9.05
CA PHE A 287 -17.39 8.12 8.55
C PHE A 287 -16.33 8.18 9.64
N LYS A 288 -15.24 7.42 9.46
CA LYS A 288 -14.08 7.35 10.36
C LYS A 288 -12.76 7.25 9.62
N ASN A 289 -11.66 7.34 10.38
CA ASN A 289 -10.29 7.17 9.89
C ASN A 289 -9.85 5.70 10.00
N TYR A 290 -10.22 4.88 9.01
CA TYR A 290 -9.99 3.44 8.95
C TYR A 290 -8.59 3.02 8.51
N TRP A 291 -7.91 3.83 7.70
CA TRP A 291 -6.60 3.50 7.12
C TRP A 291 -5.43 3.76 8.07
N PHE A 292 -5.55 4.71 9.00
CA PHE A 292 -4.41 5.17 9.81
C PHE A 292 -4.06 4.25 10.99
N GLU A 293 -5.02 3.47 11.51
CA GLU A 293 -4.88 2.64 12.73
C GLU A 293 -3.89 1.45 12.61
N THR A 294 -3.06 1.37 11.57
CA THR A 294 -2.59 0.09 11.00
C THR A 294 -1.07 -0.05 10.88
N GLY A 295 -0.32 0.80 11.58
CA GLY A 295 1.15 0.81 11.58
C GLY A 295 1.74 1.42 10.30
N THR A 296 2.40 2.58 10.39
CA THR A 296 3.86 2.81 10.46
C THR A 296 4.10 4.26 10.98
N PRO A 297 3.38 4.78 11.99
CA PRO A 297 3.47 6.21 12.28
C PRO A 297 4.79 6.55 12.97
N THR A 298 5.25 5.69 13.89
CA THR A 298 6.33 6.03 14.83
C THR A 298 7.65 6.36 14.13
N PHE A 299 8.09 5.52 13.20
CA PHE A 299 9.31 5.78 12.42
C PHE A 299 9.20 7.07 11.59
N LEU A 300 8.06 7.28 10.92
CA LEU A 300 7.83 8.48 10.11
C LEU A 300 7.83 9.75 10.95
N ILE A 301 7.25 9.71 12.15
CA ILE A 301 7.26 10.86 13.05
C ILE A 301 8.65 11.14 13.58
N LYS A 302 9.41 10.10 13.95
CA LYS A 302 10.82 10.25 14.32
C LYS A 302 11.60 10.97 13.23
N MET A 303 11.42 10.58 11.97
CA MET A 303 12.01 11.29 10.82
C MET A 303 11.49 12.72 10.68
N ILE A 304 10.17 12.96 10.75
CA ILE A 304 9.61 14.32 10.68
C ILE A 304 10.23 15.24 11.75
N LYS A 305 10.44 14.71 12.96
CA LYS A 305 11.09 15.41 14.08
C LYS A 305 12.58 15.65 13.83
N GLU A 306 13.34 14.60 13.48
CA GLU A 306 14.79 14.68 13.26
C GLU A 306 15.13 15.64 12.11
N TYR A 307 14.33 15.65 11.05
CA TYR A 307 14.51 16.53 9.89
C TYR A 307 13.81 17.90 10.04
N ASN A 308 13.18 18.18 11.19
CA ASN A 308 12.48 19.42 11.51
C ASN A 308 11.54 19.89 10.37
N LEU A 309 10.75 18.96 9.83
CA LEU A 309 9.89 19.25 8.67
C LEU A 309 8.74 20.18 9.05
N ASP A 310 8.60 21.25 8.26
CA ASP A 310 7.44 22.13 8.35
C ASP A 310 6.20 21.40 7.78
N VAL A 311 5.36 20.92 8.68
CA VAL A 311 4.10 20.20 8.38
C VAL A 311 3.20 21.03 7.45
N LYS A 312 3.28 22.37 7.48
CA LYS A 312 2.51 23.24 6.57
C LYS A 312 2.98 23.14 5.13
N LYS A 313 4.25 22.81 4.90
CA LYS A 313 4.82 22.65 3.55
C LYS A 313 4.51 21.30 2.92
N LEU A 314 3.97 20.35 3.68
CA LEU A 314 3.55 19.04 3.16
C LEU A 314 2.43 19.14 2.11
N GLU A 315 1.60 20.20 2.17
CA GLU A 315 0.44 20.33 1.26
C GLU A 315 0.80 20.75 -0.16
N LYS A 316 2.05 21.16 -0.41
CA LYS A 316 2.53 21.65 -1.71
C LYS A 316 4.01 21.33 -1.93
N SER A 317 4.45 20.15 -1.52
CA SER A 317 5.83 19.74 -1.77
C SER A 317 6.00 19.35 -3.24
N VAL A 318 7.11 19.77 -3.82
CA VAL A 318 7.47 19.43 -5.20
C VAL A 318 8.68 18.51 -5.14
N LEU A 319 8.61 17.37 -5.80
CA LEU A 319 9.72 16.42 -5.93
C LEU A 319 10.10 16.24 -7.39
N SER A 320 11.38 16.00 -7.64
CA SER A 320 11.90 15.54 -8.93
C SER A 320 11.76 14.01 -9.06
N GLU A 321 12.00 13.47 -10.25
CA GLU A 321 12.07 12.01 -10.44
C GLU A 321 13.26 11.35 -9.70
N GLU A 322 14.33 12.12 -9.48
CA GLU A 322 15.52 11.67 -8.74
C GLU A 322 15.27 11.56 -7.24
N ASP A 323 14.43 12.44 -6.66
CA ASP A 323 13.99 12.36 -5.26
C ASP A 323 13.23 11.07 -4.98
N PHE A 324 12.48 10.60 -5.96
CA PHE A 324 11.87 9.29 -5.85
C PHE A 324 12.88 8.19 -5.92
N SER A 325 14.10 8.40 -6.42
CA SER A 325 15.13 7.39 -6.74
C SER A 325 16.30 7.34 -5.75
N SER A 326 16.45 8.31 -4.85
CA SER A 326 17.44 8.31 -3.76
C SER A 326 17.00 7.38 -2.63
N TYR A 327 17.44 6.11 -2.68
CA TYR A 327 17.00 5.04 -1.77
C TYR A 327 18.11 4.49 -0.86
N GLU A 328 19.11 5.28 -0.52
CA GLU A 328 20.02 4.84 0.51
C GLU A 328 19.29 4.90 1.86
N VAL A 329 19.38 3.81 2.64
CA VAL A 329 18.82 3.76 4.00
C VAL A 329 19.38 4.92 4.86
N ASP A 330 20.53 5.46 4.47
CA ASP A 330 21.27 6.51 5.17
C ASP A 330 20.90 7.92 4.68
N ASN A 331 20.20 8.07 3.54
CA ASN A 331 19.85 9.36 2.93
C ASN A 331 18.44 9.30 2.30
N MET A 332 17.43 9.09 3.16
CA MET A 332 16.04 8.97 2.73
C MET A 332 15.39 10.35 2.54
N ASN A 333 14.82 10.59 1.36
CA ASN A 333 13.92 11.73 1.17
C ASN A 333 12.58 11.46 1.89
N VAL A 334 12.33 12.20 2.98
CA VAL A 334 11.13 12.02 3.81
C VAL A 334 9.83 12.26 3.04
N MET A 335 9.81 13.17 2.08
CA MET A 335 8.61 13.43 1.25
C MET A 335 8.31 12.24 0.34
N ALA A 336 9.34 11.67 -0.28
CA ALA A 336 9.20 10.45 -1.09
C ALA A 336 8.71 9.27 -0.24
N LEU A 337 9.18 9.19 1.01
CA LEU A 337 8.74 8.18 1.95
C LEU A 337 7.27 8.37 2.38
N LEU A 338 6.86 9.59 2.72
CA LEU A 338 5.47 9.92 3.04
C LEU A 338 4.53 9.59 1.86
N PHE A 339 4.99 9.79 0.62
CA PHE A 339 4.27 9.34 -0.57
C PHE A 339 4.15 7.81 -0.66
N GLN A 340 5.26 7.08 -0.54
CA GLN A 340 5.27 5.61 -0.65
C GLN A 340 4.43 4.93 0.42
N THR A 341 4.45 5.49 1.64
CA THR A 341 3.68 4.98 2.77
C THR A 341 2.22 5.40 2.74
N GLY A 342 1.82 6.34 1.86
CA GLY A 342 0.43 6.72 1.62
C GLY A 342 -0.07 7.95 2.39
N TYR A 343 0.82 8.71 3.00
CA TYR A 343 0.49 9.98 3.67
C TYR A 343 0.42 11.15 2.69
N LEU A 344 1.21 11.09 1.61
CA LEU A 344 1.15 12.01 0.49
C LEU A 344 0.79 11.27 -0.80
N THR A 345 0.36 12.03 -1.79
CA THR A 345 0.01 11.54 -3.11
C THR A 345 0.28 12.59 -4.17
N ILE A 346 0.45 12.15 -5.42
CA ILE A 346 0.65 13.04 -6.55
C ILE A 346 -0.68 13.70 -6.88
N LYS A 347 -0.73 15.04 -6.81
CA LYS A 347 -1.88 15.83 -7.26
C LYS A 347 -1.74 16.26 -8.71
N GLU A 348 -0.52 16.53 -9.13
CA GLU A 348 -0.23 16.96 -10.49
C GLU A 348 1.21 16.57 -10.86
N ILE A 349 1.44 16.29 -12.14
CA ILE A 349 2.77 16.16 -12.71
C ILE A 349 2.97 17.31 -13.68
N ILE A 350 3.84 18.24 -13.32
CA ILE A 350 4.22 19.38 -14.16
C ILE A 350 5.57 19.08 -14.83
N ARG A 351 5.91 19.88 -15.85
CA ARG A 351 7.24 19.84 -16.46
C ARG A 351 7.94 21.16 -16.24
N ASN A 352 9.20 21.09 -15.84
CA ASN A 352 10.05 22.27 -15.76
C ASN A 352 10.50 22.72 -17.15
N ASP A 353 11.24 23.83 -17.22
CA ASP A 353 11.76 24.39 -18.48
C ASP A 353 12.71 23.42 -19.23
N SER A 354 13.36 22.51 -18.49
CA SER A 354 14.19 21.43 -19.03
C SER A 354 13.39 20.21 -19.49
N PHE A 355 12.06 20.29 -19.46
CA PHE A 355 11.11 19.23 -19.81
C PHE A 355 11.15 17.99 -18.90
N GLU A 356 11.80 18.10 -17.75
CA GLU A 356 11.84 17.07 -16.71
C GLU A 356 10.55 17.10 -15.89
N LYS A 357 10.16 15.95 -15.34
CA LYS A 357 8.93 15.84 -14.54
C LYS A 357 9.17 16.33 -13.11
N GLU A 358 8.26 17.16 -12.65
CA GLU A 358 8.11 17.54 -11.26
C GLU A 358 6.76 17.06 -10.75
N TYR A 359 6.75 16.53 -9.53
CA TYR A 359 5.61 15.88 -8.93
C TYR A 359 5.13 16.73 -7.76
N LEU A 360 3.95 17.34 -7.93
CA LEU A 360 3.30 18.09 -6.88
C LEU A 360 2.59 17.12 -5.93
N LEU A 361 3.04 17.08 -4.68
CA LEU A 361 2.51 16.22 -3.64
C LEU A 361 1.61 16.98 -2.67
N SER A 362 0.59 16.28 -2.16
CA SER A 362 -0.28 16.76 -1.09
C SER A 362 -0.94 15.58 -0.37
N TYR A 363 -1.71 15.85 0.69
CA TYR A 363 -2.53 14.82 1.33
C TYR A 363 -3.54 14.23 0.34
N PRO A 364 -3.78 12.92 0.36
CA PRO A 364 -4.76 12.31 -0.52
C PRO A 364 -6.17 12.82 -0.20
N ASN A 365 -6.57 12.77 1.06
CA ASN A 365 -7.93 13.00 1.49
C ASN A 365 -8.00 13.49 2.94
N LYS A 366 -9.23 13.74 3.43
CA LYS A 366 -9.48 14.18 4.81
C LYS A 366 -9.02 13.15 5.85
N GLU A 367 -9.28 11.86 5.61
CA GLU A 367 -8.90 10.79 6.56
C GLU A 367 -7.40 10.82 6.89
N VAL A 368 -6.56 10.84 5.86
CA VAL A 368 -5.11 10.81 6.04
C VAL A 368 -4.58 12.11 6.63
N LYS A 369 -5.09 13.25 6.16
CA LYS A 369 -4.68 14.56 6.66
C LYS A 369 -4.99 14.69 8.15
N ASP A 370 -6.24 14.46 8.54
CA ASP A 370 -6.68 14.62 9.91
C ASP A 370 -5.93 13.66 10.83
N SER A 371 -5.77 12.39 10.42
CA SER A 371 -5.03 11.43 11.24
C SER A 371 -3.54 11.75 11.39
N LEU A 372 -2.83 12.15 10.32
CA LEU A 372 -1.42 12.49 10.45
C LEU A 372 -1.23 13.74 11.33
N LEU A 373 -2.05 14.77 11.12
CA LEU A 373 -1.97 15.99 11.92
C LEU A 373 -2.28 15.73 13.39
N ASN A 374 -3.35 14.99 13.69
CA ASN A 374 -3.69 14.63 15.07
C ASN A 374 -2.57 13.83 15.74
N PHE A 375 -2.00 12.85 15.02
CA PHE A 375 -0.90 12.05 15.55
C PHE A 375 0.38 12.87 15.80
N ILE A 376 0.73 13.78 14.90
CA ILE A 376 1.83 14.73 15.11
C ILE A 376 1.53 15.61 16.33
N LEU A 377 0.31 16.15 16.44
CA LEU A 377 -0.07 17.00 17.57
C LEU A 377 0.06 16.26 18.90
N ASP A 378 -0.42 15.02 19.00
CA ASP A 378 -0.32 14.21 20.22
C ASP A 378 1.14 13.97 20.64
N ASP A 379 2.02 13.72 19.66
CA ASP A 379 3.43 13.42 19.89
C ASP A 379 4.29 14.67 20.17
N PHE A 380 3.87 15.86 19.72
CA PHE A 380 4.52 17.14 20.05
C PHE A 380 3.99 17.77 21.34
N ALA A 381 2.69 17.63 21.64
CA ALA A 381 2.05 18.24 22.81
C ALA A 381 2.25 17.43 24.12
N GLY A 382 2.63 16.16 23.98
CA GLY A 382 2.57 15.16 25.04
C GLY A 382 1.11 14.75 25.32
N LYS A 383 0.88 13.47 25.62
CA LYS A 383 -0.43 12.80 25.82
C LYS A 383 -1.43 13.43 26.82
N GLN A 384 -1.15 14.62 27.36
CA GLN A 384 -1.92 15.26 28.44
C GLN A 384 -2.72 16.50 28.03
N ILE A 385 -2.73 16.90 26.76
CA ILE A 385 -3.68 17.95 26.37
C ILE A 385 -4.96 17.29 25.89
N SER A 386 -6.03 17.45 26.66
CA SER A 386 -7.42 17.22 26.27
C SER A 386 -7.85 18.16 25.12
N ASN A 387 -7.12 18.13 24.00
CA ASN A 387 -7.22 19.07 22.88
C ASN A 387 -8.40 18.78 21.94
N ASP A 388 -8.81 17.52 21.81
CA ASP A 388 -9.91 17.14 20.90
C ASP A 388 -11.25 17.77 21.30
N ILE A 389 -11.49 17.97 22.60
CA ILE A 389 -12.68 18.64 23.10
C ILE A 389 -12.61 20.14 22.77
N SER A 390 -11.48 20.78 23.04
CA SER A 390 -11.29 22.23 22.87
C SER A 390 -11.30 22.68 21.40
N ILE A 391 -10.71 21.92 20.48
CA ILE A 391 -10.67 22.29 19.04
C ILE A 391 -12.03 22.13 18.38
N ASN A 392 -12.73 21.02 18.64
CA ASN A 392 -14.08 20.82 18.10
C ASN A 392 -15.07 21.84 18.68
N GLU A 393 -14.90 22.19 19.95
CA GLU A 393 -15.68 23.25 20.58
C GLU A 393 -15.39 24.61 19.93
N MET A 394 -14.13 24.98 19.71
CA MET A 394 -13.76 26.19 18.95
C MET A 394 -14.42 26.25 17.57
N VAL A 395 -14.40 25.16 16.80
CA VAL A 395 -15.06 25.10 15.48
C VAL A 395 -16.57 25.26 15.60
N ARG A 396 -17.20 24.65 16.62
CA ARG A 396 -18.65 24.83 16.90
C ARG A 396 -18.97 26.28 17.26
N LYS A 397 -18.16 26.92 18.09
CA LYS A 397 -18.31 28.32 18.50
C LYS A 397 -18.17 29.28 17.31
N LEU A 398 -17.17 29.06 16.45
CA LEU A 398 -17.03 29.80 15.19
C LEU A 398 -18.24 29.61 14.25
N LYS A 399 -18.72 28.38 14.07
CA LYS A 399 -19.92 28.12 13.25
C LYS A 399 -21.19 28.76 13.82
N ALA A 400 -21.26 28.91 15.15
CA ALA A 400 -22.35 29.57 15.84
C ALA A 400 -22.16 31.10 15.95
N ASN A 401 -21.09 31.66 15.37
CA ASN A 401 -20.72 33.08 15.47
C ASN A 401 -20.48 33.57 16.92
N ASP A 402 -20.15 32.65 17.83
CA ASP A 402 -19.84 32.91 19.24
C ASP A 402 -18.33 33.15 19.39
N LEU A 403 -17.90 34.36 19.02
CA LEU A 403 -16.48 34.75 18.99
C LEU A 403 -15.87 34.89 20.40
N ASP A 404 -16.66 35.28 21.41
CA ASP A 404 -16.18 35.45 22.77
C ASP A 404 -15.78 34.09 23.39
N SER A 405 -16.66 33.09 23.28
CA SER A 405 -16.33 31.74 23.76
C SER A 405 -15.17 31.12 22.98
N PHE A 406 -15.05 31.42 21.69
CA PHE A 406 -13.91 30.98 20.87
C PHE A 406 -12.60 31.57 21.39
N ILE A 407 -12.57 32.86 21.69
CA ILE A 407 -11.39 33.55 22.25
C ILE A 407 -11.03 32.99 23.63
N ASP A 408 -12.01 32.65 24.47
CA ASP A 408 -11.75 32.11 25.80
C ASP A 408 -11.14 30.70 25.76
N ILE A 409 -11.61 29.84 24.83
CA ILE A 409 -10.99 28.53 24.61
C ILE A 409 -9.55 28.69 24.08
N LEU A 410 -9.33 29.63 23.14
CA LEU A 410 -7.99 29.98 22.64
C LEU A 410 -7.04 30.42 23.76
N LYS A 411 -7.49 31.33 24.64
CA LYS A 411 -6.70 31.81 25.78
C LYS A 411 -6.34 30.67 26.73
N SER A 412 -7.26 29.73 26.97
CA SER A 412 -7.02 28.55 27.81
C SER A 412 -5.92 27.64 27.25
N ILE A 413 -5.93 27.40 25.93
CA ILE A 413 -4.91 26.61 25.23
C ILE A 413 -3.54 27.30 25.25
N PHE A 414 -3.48 28.59 24.94
CA PHE A 414 -2.21 29.33 24.94
C PHE A 414 -1.66 29.54 26.35
N GLY A 415 -2.52 29.68 27.36
CA GLY A 415 -2.14 29.75 28.76
C GLY A 415 -1.43 28.47 29.24
N THR A 416 -1.85 27.30 28.77
CA THR A 416 -1.21 26.01 29.10
C THR A 416 0.14 25.82 28.39
N ILE A 417 0.32 26.36 27.19
CA ILE A 417 1.61 26.33 26.46
C ILE A 417 2.65 27.24 27.15
N ALA A 418 2.23 28.43 27.59
CA ALA A 418 3.11 29.39 28.28
C ALA A 418 3.69 28.85 29.60
N VAL A 419 2.95 28.00 30.31
CA VAL A 419 3.41 27.34 31.55
C VAL A 419 4.50 26.29 31.29
N LYS A 420 4.49 25.62 30.13
CA LYS A 420 5.49 24.59 29.79
C LYS A 420 6.79 25.13 29.17
N MET A 421 6.81 26.38 28.69
CA MET A 421 8.01 27.02 28.14
C MET A 421 8.82 27.82 29.20
N GLN A 422 8.42 27.80 30.47
CA GLN A 422 9.32 28.20 31.54
C GLN A 422 10.32 27.06 31.77
N PRO A 423 11.63 27.26 31.49
CA PRO A 423 12.62 26.29 31.93
C PRO A 423 12.53 26.22 33.45
N ASP A 424 12.52 25.00 33.99
CA ASP A 424 12.67 24.77 35.43
C ASP A 424 13.86 25.58 35.92
N LYS A 425 13.59 26.67 36.63
CA LYS A 425 14.60 27.34 37.44
C LYS A 425 14.78 26.53 38.71
N LYS A 426 15.57 25.45 38.60
CA LYS A 426 16.58 24.94 39.53
C LYS A 426 16.68 23.42 39.53
#